data_AF-A0A3S5BDD9-F1
#
_entry.id   AF-A0A3S5BDD9-F1
#
_cell.length_a   1.000
_cell.length_b   1.000
_cell.length_c   1.000
_cell.angle_alpha   90.00
_cell.angle_beta   90.00
_cell.angle_gamma   90.00
#
_symmetry.space_group_name_H-M   'P 1'
#
loop_
_entity.id
_entity.type
_entity.pdbx_description
1 polymer ?
#
loop_
_entity_poly.entity_id
_entity_poly.type
_entity_poly.pdbx_seq_one_letter_code
_entity_poly.pdbx_strand_id
1 'polypeptide(L)' 'MEEVDGGTYVAASVLRNLSWRTDVRCRASLRRVAAPRRLTLAAITARREATLRTTLSALWNLSAHCAQNKRAVCE' A
#
# COMPACT_ATOMS: atom_id res chain seq x y z
N MET A 1 20.43 -12.51 -0.94
CA MET A 1 19.06 -12.07 -1.28
C MET A 1 18.54 -11.17 -0.16
N GLU A 2 19.06 -9.94 -0.05
CA GLU A 2 18.68 -8.96 0.98
C GLU A 2 18.15 -7.62 0.40
N GLU A 3 18.32 -7.37 -0.89
CA GLU A 3 17.97 -6.07 -1.50
C GLU A 3 16.47 -5.83 -1.74
N VAL A 4 15.63 -6.87 -1.75
CA VAL A 4 14.23 -6.75 -2.20
C VAL A 4 13.35 -5.92 -1.25
N ASP A 5 13.74 -5.83 0.03
CA ASP A 5 12.89 -5.25 1.07
C ASP A 5 13.06 -3.72 1.19
N GLY A 6 14.23 -3.18 0.84
CA GLY A 6 14.52 -1.74 0.91
C GLY A 6 13.68 -0.91 -0.06
N GLY A 7 13.55 -1.36 -1.31
CA GLY A 7 12.71 -0.68 -2.31
C GLY A 7 11.22 -0.70 -1.96
N THR A 8 10.76 -1.80 -1.36
CA THR A 8 9.37 -1.98 -0.91
C THR A 8 9.03 -1.02 0.24
N TYR A 9 9.93 -0.88 1.22
CA TYR A 9 9.75 0.05 2.34
C TYR A 9 9.61 1.51 1.88
N VAL A 10 10.48 1.95 0.96
CA VAL A 10 10.46 3.33 0.45
C VAL A 10 9.16 3.59 -0.32
N ALA A 11 8.79 2.69 -1.23
CA ALA A 11 7.54 2.81 -1.99
C ALA A 11 6.30 2.81 -1.09
N ALA A 12 6.24 1.92 -0.09
CA ALA A 12 5.15 1.85 0.87
C ALA A 12 5.05 3.13 1.72
N SER A 13 6.18 3.73 2.10
CA SER A 13 6.21 5.00 2.84
C SER A 13 5.62 6.16 2.03
N VAL A 14 5.98 6.26 0.74
CA VAL A 14 5.42 7.26 -0.17
C VAL A 14 3.91 7.04 -0.33
N LEU A 15 3.48 5.80 -0.57
CA LEU A 15 2.07 5.45 -0.73
C LEU A 15 1.25 5.70 0.54
N ARG A 16 1.82 5.47 1.73
CA ARG A 16 1.19 5.80 3.01
C ARG A 16 0.91 7.30 3.12
N ASN A 17 1.86 8.14 2.75
CA ASN A 17 1.71 9.60 2.80
C ASN A 17 0.66 10.06 1.77
N LEU A 18 0.73 9.56 0.54
CA LEU A 18 -0.22 9.91 -0.52
C LEU A 18 -1.64 9.42 -0.25
N SER A 19 -1.81 8.37 0.56
CA SER A 19 -3.13 7.82 0.89
C SER A 19 -3.79 8.52 2.09
N TRP A 20 -3.08 9.37 2.83
CA TRP A 20 -3.64 10.13 3.95
C TRP A 20 -4.22 11.47 3.50
N ARG A 21 -5.47 11.77 3.87
CA ARG A 21 -6.19 13.02 3.53
C ARG A 21 -6.10 13.40 2.04
N THR A 22 -6.18 12.40 1.18
CA THR A 22 -5.91 12.57 -0.25
C THR A 22 -7.11 13.15 -1.00
N ASP A 23 -6.88 13.83 -2.12
CA ASP A 23 -7.95 14.36 -2.99
C ASP A 23 -8.48 13.30 -3.98
N VAL A 24 -9.55 13.64 -4.72
CA VAL A 24 -10.20 12.72 -5.67
C VAL A 24 -9.25 12.23 -6.78
N ARG A 25 -8.36 13.10 -7.29
CA ARG A 25 -7.42 12.75 -8.37
C ARG A 25 -6.37 11.78 -7.86
N CYS A 26 -5.83 12.02 -6.66
CA CYS A 26 -4.88 11.10 -6.03
C CYS A 26 -5.50 9.73 -5.76
N ARG A 27 -6.76 9.67 -5.26
CA ARG A 27 -7.48 8.38 -5.11
C ARG A 27 -7.62 7.63 -6.44
N ALA A 28 -7.96 8.33 -7.51
CA ALA A 28 -8.12 7.72 -8.83
C ALA A 28 -6.78 7.16 -9.35
N SER A 29 -5.68 7.92 -9.21
CA SER A 29 -4.34 7.49 -9.60
C SER A 29 -3.87 6.27 -8.80
N LEU A 30 -4.05 6.25 -7.48
CA LEU A 30 -3.70 5.10 -6.63
C LEU A 30 -4.48 3.83 -7.02
N ARG A 31 -5.72 3.98 -7.48
CA ARG A 31 -6.53 2.87 -7.97
C ARG A 31 -6.10 2.38 -9.34
N ARG A 32 -5.77 3.29 -10.26
CA ARG A 32 -5.27 2.95 -11.61
C ARG A 32 -4.02 2.08 -11.56
N VAL A 33 -3.15 2.29 -10.57
CA VAL A 33 -1.93 1.49 -10.39
C VAL A 33 -2.15 0.24 -9.54
N ALA A 34 -3.39 -0.05 -9.14
CA ALA A 34 -3.75 -1.16 -8.25
C ALA A 34 -2.93 -1.17 -6.94
N ALA A 35 -2.72 0.01 -6.34
CA ALA A 35 -1.90 0.16 -5.13
C ALA A 35 -2.32 -0.78 -3.98
N PRO A 36 -3.62 -0.96 -3.65
CA PRO A 36 -4.04 -1.87 -2.58
C PRO A 36 -3.56 -3.31 -2.83
N ARG A 37 -3.83 -3.86 -4.02
CA ARG A 37 -3.43 -5.23 -4.37
C ARG A 37 -1.91 -5.42 -4.35
N ARG A 38 -1.17 -4.45 -4.90
CA ARG A 38 0.31 -4.50 -4.91
C ARG A 38 0.90 -4.46 -3.50
N LEU A 39 0.33 -3.63 -2.61
CA LEU A 39 0.76 -3.57 -1.22
C LEU A 39 0.37 -4.83 -0.43
N THR A 40 -0.78 -5.47 -0.72
CA THR A 40 -1.13 -6.77 -0.13
C THR A 40 -0.10 -7.84 -0.49
N LEU A 41 0.27 -7.95 -1.77
CA LEU A 41 1.32 -8.88 -2.20
C LEU A 41 2.66 -8.59 -1.52
N ALA A 42 3.04 -7.31 -1.45
CA ALA A 42 4.26 -6.89 -0.76
C ALA A 42 4.24 -7.26 0.73
N ALA A 43 3.12 -7.07 1.43
CA ALA A 43 2.96 -7.43 2.83
C ALA A 43 3.13 -8.93 3.08
N ILE A 44 2.57 -9.77 2.20
CA ILE A 44 2.70 -11.24 2.30
C ILE A 44 4.15 -11.68 2.12
N THR A 45 4.91 -11.00 1.27
CA THR A 45 6.31 -11.34 0.98
C THR A 45 7.32 -10.62 1.88
N ALA A 46 6.88 -9.68 2.72
CA ALA A 46 7.75 -8.84 3.53
C ALA A 46 8.51 -9.69 4.55
N ARG A 47 9.83 -9.45 4.65
CA ARG A 47 10.70 -10.20 5.57
C ARG A 47 11.16 -9.39 6.78
N ARG A 48 11.08 -8.05 6.70
CA ARG A 48 11.40 -7.17 7.82
C ARG A 48 10.14 -6.56 8.41
N GLU A 49 10.09 -6.50 9.72
CA GLU A 49 8.96 -5.94 10.47
C GLU A 49 8.69 -4.48 10.11
N ALA A 50 9.75 -3.67 9.92
CA ALA A 50 9.62 -2.27 9.53
C ALA A 50 8.89 -2.12 8.18
N THR A 51 9.20 -2.97 7.20
CA THR A 51 8.57 -2.99 5.88
C THR A 51 7.12 -3.44 5.97
N LEU A 52 6.85 -4.50 6.74
CA LEU A 52 5.49 -4.98 6.98
C LEU A 52 4.64 -3.88 7.65
N ARG A 53 5.14 -3.25 8.71
CA ARG A 53 4.44 -2.21 9.46
C ARG A 53 4.07 -1.01 8.58
N THR A 54 5.01 -0.54 7.76
CA THR A 54 4.76 0.56 6.83
C THR A 54 3.75 0.17 5.75
N THR A 55 3.87 -1.03 5.19
CA THR A 55 2.97 -1.55 4.15
C THR A 55 1.54 -1.69 4.68
N LEU A 56 1.36 -2.25 5.87
CA LEU A 56 0.06 -2.36 6.53
C LEU A 56 -0.54 -0.99 6.87
N SER A 57 0.26 -0.01 7.27
CA SER A 57 -0.20 1.36 7.49
C SER A 57 -0.70 2.02 6.19
N ALA A 58 -0.04 1.80 5.06
CA ALA A 58 -0.51 2.27 3.77
C ALA A 58 -1.82 1.57 3.35
N LEU A 59 -1.93 0.26 3.57
CA LEU A 59 -3.15 -0.51 3.31
C LEU A 59 -4.33 -0.05 4.18
N TRP A 60 -4.09 0.23 5.46
CA TRP A 60 -5.09 0.81 6.35
C TRP A 60 -5.70 2.08 5.77
N ASN A 61 -4.85 3.03 5.36
CA ASN A 61 -5.30 4.27 4.72
C ASN A 61 -6.10 4.02 3.44
N LEU A 62 -5.61 3.15 2.55
CA LEU A 62 -6.26 2.86 1.27
C LEU A 62 -7.61 2.15 1.43
N SER A 63 -7.74 1.23 2.39
CA SER A 63 -8.97 0.48 2.65
C SER A 63 -10.10 1.38 3.17
N ALA A 64 -9.76 2.50 3.81
CA ALA A 64 -10.72 3.51 4.26
C ALA A 64 -11.30 4.35 3.11
N HIS A 65 -10.69 4.35 1.92
CA HIS A 65 -11.13 5.23 0.81
C HIS A 65 -12.43 4.76 0.14
N CYS A 66 -12.63 3.46 -0.05
CA CYS A 66 -13.82 2.91 -0.69
C CYS A 66 -13.93 1.38 -0.54
N ALA A 67 -15.14 0.83 -0.75
CA ALA A 67 -15.38 -0.61 -0.72
C ALA A 67 -14.60 -1.39 -1.80
N GLN A 68 -14.32 -0.76 -2.94
CA GLN A 68 -13.53 -1.40 -4.01
C GLN A 68 -12.09 -1.68 -3.57
N ASN A 69 -11.47 -0.75 -2.82
CA ASN A 69 -10.14 -0.99 -2.24
C ASN A 69 -10.17 -2.12 -1.21
N LYS A 70 -11.24 -2.24 -0.42
CA LYS A 70 -11.39 -3.35 0.54
C LYS A 70 -11.41 -4.70 -0.17
N ARG A 71 -12.17 -4.82 -1.28
CA ARG A 71 -12.16 -6.06 -2.09
C ARG A 71 -10.77 -6.37 -2.62
N ALA A 72 -10.09 -5.37 -3.19
CA ALA A 72 -8.74 -5.54 -3.72
C ALA A 72 -7.67 -5.92 -2.67
N VAL A 73 -7.95 -5.77 -1.38
CA VAL A 73 -7.09 -6.26 -0.29
C VAL A 73 -7.39 -7.74 0.04
N CYS A 74 -8.62 -8.19 -0.16
CA CYS A 74 -9.07 -9.55 0.14
C CYS A 74 -8.94 -10.54 -1.04
N GLU A 75 -8.72 -10.03 -2.25
CA GLU A 75 -8.43 -10.79 -3.48
C GLU A 75 -6.95 -11.14 -3.61
#